data_AF-A0A9K3JVK0-F1
#
_entry.id   AF-A0A9K3JVK0-F1
#
_cell.length_a   1.000
_cell.length_b   1.000
_cell.length_c   1.000
_cell.angle_alpha   90.00
_cell.angle_beta   90.00
_cell.angle_gamma   90.00
#
_symmetry.space_group_name_H-M   'P 1'
#
loop_
_entity.id
_entity.type
_entity.pdbx_description
1 polymer ?
#
loop_
_entity_poly.entity_id
_entity_poly.type
_entity_poly.pdbx_seq_one_letter_code
_entity_poly.pdbx_strand_id
1 'polypeptide(L)'
;MKHNKVLTILKFCCEKNGKIRNIRDGFEDALILAVKNDIPEVIEQITQFFPLSIRNTRDDRCTLYQLAIMNRCENAYNFLVHEATYHRDSHHHRAGYYFQDNLLHLAAKLAPQHKLNKVNGATLQMQKELEWFQEVSKLMSPEQRTTRNKEKETPMMVFSKQHENLRQKGEDWMKSTANSYTIIAPLIIAIACSAIITVLGGNNGDTGKAIYEKKPSYIIFLVLDALSLFTSTTSLLWFLSILTARYADEDFLYKLPKRLIVDLIILFMSVTAMLIAFSAVLYIMFGQENWWILLVIGVTTLLPISSFVTLQLPLLVDLIYSTYGRGVFGKRSERRITS
;
A
#
# COMPACT_ATOMS: atom_id res chain seq x y z
N MET A 1 -3.91 33.44 -6.20
CA MET A 1 -5.34 33.63 -6.58
C MET A 1 -6.14 32.44 -6.02
N LYS A 2 -7.27 32.64 -5.32
CA LYS A 2 -8.05 31.51 -4.75
C LYS A 2 -8.58 30.61 -5.89
N HIS A 3 -8.50 29.28 -5.74
CA HIS A 3 -8.87 28.28 -6.76
C HIS A 3 -10.23 28.55 -7.42
N ASN A 4 -11.25 28.93 -6.65
CA ASN A 4 -12.59 29.25 -7.17
C ASN A 4 -12.61 30.46 -8.10
N LYS A 5 -11.78 31.50 -7.88
CA LYS A 5 -11.72 32.66 -8.78
C LYS A 5 -11.14 32.29 -10.15
N VAL A 6 -10.20 31.34 -10.19
CA VAL A 6 -9.62 30.82 -11.45
C VAL A 6 -10.69 30.11 -12.27
N LEU A 7 -11.50 29.25 -11.64
CA LEU A 7 -12.57 28.53 -12.30
C LEU A 7 -13.67 29.46 -12.83
N THR A 8 -14.02 30.52 -12.10
CA THR A 8 -15.01 31.52 -12.57
C THR A 8 -14.51 32.25 -13.82
N ILE A 9 -13.23 32.65 -13.86
CA ILE A 9 -12.63 33.31 -15.03
C ILE A 9 -12.58 32.34 -16.21
N LEU A 10 -12.18 31.10 -15.98
CA LEU A 10 -12.15 30.06 -17.00
C LEU A 10 -13.53 29.83 -17.61
N LYS A 11 -14.57 29.71 -16.78
CA LYS A 11 -15.95 29.55 -17.22
C LYS A 11 -16.41 30.71 -18.10
N PHE A 12 -16.13 31.95 -17.69
CA PHE A 12 -16.43 33.14 -18.47
C PHE A 12 -15.71 33.16 -19.84
N CYS A 13 -14.44 32.75 -19.87
CA CYS A 13 -13.68 32.62 -21.12
C CYS A 13 -14.28 31.54 -22.05
N CYS A 14 -14.67 30.38 -21.50
CA CYS A 14 -15.31 29.31 -22.27
C CYS A 14 -16.68 29.74 -22.82
N GLU A 15 -17.50 30.42 -22.01
CA GLU A 15 -18.82 30.93 -22.42
C GLU A 15 -18.72 31.97 -23.55
N LYS A 16 -17.74 32.89 -23.49
CA LYS A 16 -17.49 33.86 -24.56
C LYS A 16 -16.97 33.22 -25.83
N ASN A 17 -16.05 32.25 -25.71
CA ASN A 17 -15.40 31.63 -26.86
C ASN A 17 -16.25 30.54 -27.52
N GLY A 18 -17.20 29.93 -26.81
CA GLY A 18 -18.15 28.95 -27.37
C GLY A 18 -19.02 29.49 -28.52
N LYS A 19 -19.10 30.82 -28.67
CA LYS A 19 -19.79 31.50 -29.77
C LYS A 19 -18.95 31.60 -31.05
N ILE A 20 -17.64 31.31 -30.99
CA ILE A 20 -16.70 31.44 -32.09
C ILE A 20 -16.23 30.04 -32.51
N ARG A 21 -16.77 29.50 -33.61
CA ARG A 21 -16.55 28.13 -34.10
C ARG A 21 -15.08 27.73 -34.37
N ASN A 22 -14.15 28.69 -34.43
CA ASN A 22 -12.76 28.47 -34.85
C ASN A 22 -11.72 28.37 -33.70
N ILE A 23 -12.12 28.38 -32.43
CA ILE A 23 -11.16 28.27 -31.29
C ILE A 23 -11.10 26.81 -30.80
N ARG A 24 -10.94 25.84 -31.71
CA ARG A 24 -10.64 24.45 -31.33
C ARG A 24 -9.22 24.34 -30.77
N ASP A 25 -8.30 25.14 -31.31
CA ASP A 25 -6.86 25.03 -31.04
C ASP A 25 -6.41 25.83 -29.80
N GLY A 26 -7.27 26.71 -29.25
CA GLY A 26 -6.88 27.65 -28.19
C GLY A 26 -6.86 27.09 -26.76
N PHE A 27 -7.52 25.96 -26.51
CA PHE A 27 -7.63 25.36 -25.18
C PHE A 27 -6.83 24.07 -25.00
N GLU A 28 -6.15 23.59 -26.03
CA GLU A 28 -5.38 22.35 -25.98
C GLU A 28 -4.22 22.44 -24.99
N ASP A 29 -3.45 23.53 -25.02
CA ASP A 29 -2.35 23.76 -24.08
C ASP A 29 -2.85 23.80 -22.63
N ALA A 30 -4.03 24.40 -22.41
CA ALA A 30 -4.67 24.44 -21.10
C ALA A 30 -5.09 23.04 -20.62
N LEU A 31 -5.64 22.20 -21.52
CA LEU A 31 -6.02 20.81 -21.20
C LEU A 31 -4.79 19.94 -20.91
N ILE A 32 -3.73 20.05 -21.72
CA ILE A 32 -2.47 19.32 -21.50
C ILE A 32 -1.88 19.71 -20.14
N LEU A 33 -1.86 21.00 -19.82
CA LEU A 33 -1.32 21.49 -18.56
C LEU A 33 -2.19 21.06 -17.37
N ALA A 34 -3.52 21.05 -17.53
CA ALA A 34 -4.44 20.55 -16.52
C ALA A 34 -4.22 19.05 -16.23
N VAL A 35 -4.05 18.22 -17.27
CA VAL A 35 -3.74 16.79 -17.11
C VAL A 35 -2.38 16.61 -16.41
N LYS A 36 -1.32 17.29 -16.86
CA LYS A 36 0.02 17.18 -16.26
C LYS A 36 0.03 17.57 -14.77
N ASN A 37 -0.77 18.56 -14.40
CA ASN A 37 -0.92 19.00 -13.01
C ASN A 37 -1.99 18.21 -12.23
N ASP A 38 -2.65 17.24 -12.85
CA ASP A 38 -3.70 16.40 -12.25
C ASP A 38 -4.90 17.19 -11.70
N ILE A 39 -5.36 18.21 -12.45
CA ILE A 39 -6.45 19.11 -12.07
C ILE A 39 -7.71 18.78 -12.91
N PRO A 40 -8.57 17.84 -12.48
CA PRO A 40 -9.73 17.40 -13.26
C PRO A 40 -10.79 18.49 -13.44
N GLU A 41 -10.89 19.47 -12.54
CA GLU A 41 -11.91 20.55 -12.61
C GLU A 41 -11.74 21.41 -13.86
N VAL A 42 -10.48 21.68 -14.25
CA VAL A 42 -10.19 22.46 -15.46
C VAL A 42 -10.55 21.65 -16.70
N ILE A 43 -10.30 20.33 -16.68
CA ILE A 43 -10.69 19.42 -17.75
C ILE A 43 -12.22 19.38 -17.87
N GLU A 44 -12.93 19.23 -16.75
CA GLU A 44 -14.39 19.21 -16.67
C GLU A 44 -14.99 20.50 -17.25
N GLN A 45 -14.53 21.66 -16.80
CA GLN A 45 -15.04 22.94 -17.28
C GLN A 45 -14.83 23.11 -18.79
N ILE A 46 -13.63 22.83 -19.31
CA ILE A 46 -13.36 23.00 -20.75
C ILE A 46 -14.19 22.00 -21.58
N THR A 47 -14.28 20.75 -21.13
CA THR A 47 -14.99 19.69 -21.88
C THR A 47 -16.51 19.83 -21.84
N GLN A 48 -17.05 20.53 -20.84
CA GLN A 48 -18.47 20.89 -20.78
C GLN A 48 -18.89 21.83 -21.93
N PHE A 49 -18.00 22.73 -22.35
CA PHE A 49 -18.25 23.66 -23.46
C PHE A 49 -17.71 23.14 -24.81
N PHE A 50 -16.62 22.37 -24.79
CA PHE A 50 -15.94 21.86 -25.98
C PHE A 50 -15.71 20.34 -25.90
N PRO A 51 -16.75 19.50 -26.01
CA PRO A 51 -16.64 18.05 -25.75
C PRO A 51 -15.69 17.30 -26.72
N LEU A 52 -15.42 17.87 -27.90
CA LEU A 52 -14.51 17.29 -28.90
C LEU A 52 -13.03 17.59 -28.66
N SER A 53 -12.68 18.51 -27.75
CA SER A 53 -11.28 18.90 -27.48
C SER A 53 -10.47 17.83 -26.75
N ILE A 54 -11.10 16.74 -26.30
CA ILE A 54 -10.43 15.62 -25.61
C ILE A 54 -9.62 14.75 -26.58
N ARG A 55 -10.01 14.73 -27.87
CA ARG A 55 -9.56 13.70 -28.82
C ARG A 55 -8.11 13.90 -29.27
N ASN A 56 -7.62 15.14 -29.39
CA ASN A 56 -6.31 15.42 -29.95
C ASN A 56 -5.50 16.34 -29.02
N THR A 57 -4.18 16.14 -29.03
CA THR A 57 -3.23 17.16 -28.58
C THR A 57 -2.60 17.79 -29.81
N ARG A 58 -2.07 19.01 -29.67
CA ARG A 58 -1.51 19.86 -30.73
C ARG A 58 -0.56 19.19 -31.74
N ASP A 59 0.08 18.08 -31.39
CA ASP A 59 1.07 17.39 -32.22
C ASP A 59 0.53 16.04 -32.78
N ASP A 60 -0.75 15.69 -32.51
CA ASP A 60 -1.37 14.39 -32.83
C ASP A 60 -0.60 13.15 -32.30
N ARG A 61 0.40 13.34 -31.42
CA ARG A 61 1.29 12.27 -30.93
C ARG A 61 0.74 11.51 -29.75
N CYS A 62 -0.11 12.13 -28.93
CA CYS A 62 -0.70 11.51 -27.74
C CYS A 62 -2.11 12.03 -27.46
N THR A 63 -3.01 11.19 -26.96
CA THR A 63 -4.31 11.61 -26.43
C THR A 63 -4.21 12.08 -24.98
N LEU A 64 -5.19 12.83 -24.48
CA LEU A 64 -5.24 13.22 -23.05
C LEU A 64 -5.25 11.98 -22.12
N TYR A 65 -5.86 10.88 -22.56
CA TYR A 65 -5.83 9.59 -21.86
C TYR A 65 -4.41 9.05 -21.73
N GLN A 66 -3.66 9.02 -22.83
CA GLN A 66 -2.26 8.55 -22.84
C GLN A 66 -1.39 9.44 -21.95
N LEU A 67 -1.60 10.76 -22.01
CA LEU A 67 -0.87 11.71 -21.17
C LEU A 67 -1.14 11.50 -19.67
N ALA A 68 -2.40 11.25 -19.29
CA ALA A 68 -2.78 10.93 -17.92
C ALA A 68 -2.15 9.60 -17.46
N ILE A 69 -2.17 8.58 -18.34
CA ILE A 69 -1.59 7.25 -18.09
C ILE A 69 -0.08 7.35 -17.83
N MET A 70 0.64 8.03 -18.72
CA MET A 70 2.10 8.16 -18.67
C MET A 70 2.58 8.98 -17.46
N ASN A 71 1.79 9.95 -17.00
CA ASN A 71 2.20 10.84 -15.90
C ASN A 71 1.61 10.45 -14.52
N ARG A 72 0.94 9.29 -14.41
CA ARG A 72 0.26 8.85 -13.17
C ARG A 72 -0.65 9.95 -12.61
N CYS A 73 -1.47 10.54 -13.48
CA CYS A 73 -2.43 11.56 -13.09
C CYS A 73 -3.77 10.89 -12.79
N GLU A 74 -3.89 10.37 -11.57
CA GLU A 74 -5.03 9.58 -11.10
C GLU A 74 -6.35 10.34 -11.19
N ASN A 75 -6.38 11.63 -10.83
CA ASN A 75 -7.62 12.40 -10.82
C ASN A 75 -8.07 12.77 -12.23
N ALA A 76 -7.13 13.17 -13.09
CA ALA A 76 -7.39 13.41 -14.50
C ALA A 76 -7.83 12.11 -15.22
N TYR A 77 -7.15 10.98 -14.95
CA TYR A 77 -7.53 9.67 -15.49
C TYR A 77 -8.96 9.29 -15.09
N ASN A 78 -9.29 9.40 -13.79
CA ASN A 78 -10.61 9.05 -13.30
C ASN A 78 -11.72 9.87 -13.95
N PHE A 79 -11.50 11.18 -14.09
CA PHE A 79 -12.46 12.04 -14.77
C PHE A 79 -12.64 11.60 -16.23
N LEU A 80 -11.54 11.43 -16.97
CA LEU A 80 -11.56 11.09 -18.39
C LEU A 80 -12.18 9.70 -18.67
N VAL A 81 -11.99 8.73 -17.77
CA VAL A 81 -12.41 7.33 -17.97
C VAL A 81 -13.79 7.04 -17.38
N HIS A 82 -14.09 7.55 -16.17
CA HIS A 82 -15.30 7.17 -15.44
C HIS A 82 -16.40 8.23 -15.47
N GLU A 83 -16.07 9.50 -15.72
CA GLU A 83 -17.01 10.63 -15.61
C GLU A 83 -17.33 11.29 -16.95
N ALA A 84 -16.39 11.34 -17.89
CA ALA A 84 -16.63 11.90 -19.22
C ALA A 84 -17.61 11.00 -20.01
N THR A 85 -18.90 11.36 -19.99
CA THR A 85 -20.01 10.58 -20.58
C THR A 85 -20.02 10.58 -22.11
N TYR A 86 -19.33 11.53 -22.76
CA TYR A 86 -19.44 11.78 -24.20
C TYR A 86 -18.67 10.81 -25.11
N HIS A 87 -17.89 9.86 -24.56
CA HIS A 87 -16.93 9.05 -25.35
C HIS A 87 -17.00 7.53 -25.14
N ARG A 88 -18.04 6.99 -24.48
CA ARG A 88 -18.17 5.54 -24.21
C ARG A 88 -18.14 4.65 -25.46
N ASP A 89 -18.56 5.18 -26.60
CA ASP A 89 -18.65 4.41 -27.85
C ASP A 89 -17.44 4.61 -28.78
N SER A 90 -16.51 5.51 -28.44
CA SER A 90 -15.36 5.87 -29.29
C SER A 90 -14.04 5.22 -28.84
N HIS A 91 -14.09 4.16 -28.02
CA HIS A 91 -12.94 3.38 -27.58
C HIS A 91 -12.33 2.54 -28.71
N HIS A 92 -12.08 3.14 -29.87
CA HIS A 92 -11.09 2.63 -30.80
C HIS A 92 -9.73 3.00 -30.24
N HIS A 93 -9.23 2.06 -29.44
CA HIS A 93 -7.88 1.87 -28.94
C HIS A 93 -6.80 1.93 -30.04
N ARG A 94 -6.75 3.02 -30.81
CA ARG A 94 -5.66 3.25 -31.74
C ARG A 94 -4.50 3.83 -30.95
N ALA A 95 -3.52 2.96 -30.73
CA ALA A 95 -2.12 3.32 -30.67
C ALA A 95 -1.87 4.63 -31.45
N GLY A 96 -1.29 5.63 -30.78
CA GLY A 96 -0.90 6.86 -31.47
C GLY A 96 -0.04 6.47 -32.68
N TYR A 97 -0.26 7.14 -33.81
CA TYR A 97 0.27 6.77 -35.14
C TYR A 97 1.79 6.51 -35.19
N TYR A 98 2.55 6.93 -34.16
CA TYR A 98 3.99 6.74 -34.02
C TYR A 98 4.45 5.60 -33.10
N PHE A 99 3.64 5.18 -32.13
CA PHE A 99 3.98 4.10 -31.18
C PHE A 99 2.94 3.00 -31.30
N GLN A 100 3.29 1.80 -31.78
CA GLN A 100 2.39 0.63 -31.68
C GLN A 100 2.18 0.17 -30.22
N ASP A 101 2.68 0.94 -29.25
CA ASP A 101 2.34 0.81 -27.84
C ASP A 101 0.85 1.13 -27.65
N ASN A 102 0.10 0.13 -27.19
CA ASN A 102 -1.25 0.36 -26.70
C ASN A 102 -1.20 1.04 -25.30
N LEU A 103 -2.37 1.41 -24.75
CA LEU A 103 -2.45 2.08 -23.46
C LEU A 103 -1.77 1.29 -22.32
N LEU A 104 -1.80 -0.04 -22.39
CA LEU A 104 -1.20 -0.88 -21.37
C LEU A 104 0.34 -0.88 -21.43
N HIS A 105 0.94 -0.78 -22.62
CA HIS A 105 2.39 -0.56 -22.75
C HIS A 105 2.80 0.80 -22.18
N LEU A 106 1.94 1.83 -22.29
CA LEU A 106 2.22 3.14 -21.68
C LEU A 106 2.10 3.10 -20.15
N ALA A 107 1.13 2.35 -19.61
CA ALA A 107 1.04 2.08 -18.19
C ALA A 107 2.23 1.26 -17.68
N ALA A 108 2.80 0.39 -18.53
CA ALA A 108 3.95 -0.44 -18.21
C ALA A 108 5.27 0.32 -18.03
N LYS A 109 5.36 1.55 -18.54
CA LYS A 109 6.55 2.40 -18.38
C LYS A 109 6.59 2.98 -16.97
N LEU A 110 7.77 3.05 -16.37
CA LEU A 110 7.98 3.56 -15.02
C LEU A 110 7.46 5.01 -14.91
N ALA A 111 6.76 5.31 -13.81
CA ALA A 111 6.28 6.65 -13.53
C ALA A 111 7.40 7.70 -13.49
N PRO A 112 7.09 8.97 -13.82
CA PRO A 112 8.00 10.08 -13.57
C PRO A 112 8.45 10.11 -12.10
N GLN A 113 9.74 10.36 -11.87
CA GLN A 113 10.35 10.22 -10.55
C GLN A 113 9.66 11.06 -9.45
N HIS A 114 9.18 12.27 -9.78
CA HIS A 114 8.46 13.13 -8.85
C HIS A 114 7.06 12.59 -8.45
N LYS A 115 6.48 11.66 -9.22
CA LYS A 115 5.25 10.94 -8.86
C LYS A 115 5.56 9.69 -8.08
N LEU A 116 6.58 8.94 -8.51
CA LEU A 116 7.05 7.73 -7.84
C LEU A 116 7.49 8.03 -6.39
N ASN A 117 8.25 9.11 -6.18
CA ASN A 117 8.76 9.52 -4.87
C ASN A 117 7.67 10.02 -3.89
N LYS A 118 6.41 10.15 -4.32
CA LYS A 118 5.30 10.45 -3.39
C LYS A 118 4.91 9.25 -2.52
N VAL A 119 5.31 8.05 -2.93
CA VAL A 119 5.04 6.81 -2.21
C VAL A 119 6.28 6.41 -1.43
N ASN A 120 6.09 6.04 -0.16
CA ASN A 120 7.17 5.69 0.75
C ASN A 120 7.70 4.28 0.45
N GLY A 121 9.00 4.14 0.20
CA GLY A 121 9.65 2.85 0.08
C GLY A 121 9.41 2.12 -1.26
N ALA A 122 10.39 1.34 -1.69
CA ALA A 122 10.38 0.67 -2.99
C ALA A 122 9.25 -0.37 -3.13
N THR A 123 8.89 -1.06 -2.05
CA THR A 123 7.83 -2.07 -2.06
C THR A 123 6.45 -1.47 -2.31
N LEU A 124 6.12 -0.36 -1.62
CA LEU A 124 4.84 0.33 -1.84
C LEU A 124 4.81 1.02 -3.21
N GLN A 125 5.96 1.56 -3.67
CA GLN A 125 6.09 2.08 -5.03
C GLN A 125 5.80 1.00 -6.08
N MET A 126 6.39 -0.19 -5.94
CA MET A 126 6.16 -1.33 -6.84
C MET A 126 4.69 -1.78 -6.82
N GLN A 127 4.11 -1.90 -5.62
CA GLN A 127 2.70 -2.25 -5.44
C GLN A 127 1.79 -1.27 -6.19
N LYS A 128 2.00 0.04 -6.01
CA LYS A 128 1.19 1.08 -6.64
C LYS A 128 1.33 1.11 -8.17
N GLU A 129 2.54 0.94 -8.70
CA GLU A 129 2.75 0.87 -10.15
C GLU A 129 2.03 -0.33 -10.76
N LEU A 130 1.99 -1.46 -10.04
CA LEU A 130 1.30 -2.66 -10.49
C LEU A 130 -0.23 -2.54 -10.38
N GLU A 131 -0.76 -1.86 -9.35
CA GLU A 131 -2.18 -1.50 -9.27
C GLU A 131 -2.61 -0.60 -10.44
N TRP A 132 -1.79 0.40 -10.77
CA TRP A 132 -2.01 1.28 -11.91
C TRP A 132 -2.03 0.49 -13.23
N PHE A 133 -1.07 -0.43 -13.40
CA PHE A 133 -1.03 -1.31 -14.57
C PHE A 133 -2.28 -2.19 -14.67
N GLN A 134 -2.74 -2.77 -13.55
CA GLN A 134 -3.97 -3.56 -13.52
C GLN A 134 -5.22 -2.74 -13.82
N GLU A 135 -5.30 -1.50 -13.32
CA GLU A 135 -6.43 -0.63 -13.60
C GLU A 135 -6.54 -0.31 -15.09
N VAL A 136 -5.44 0.09 -15.73
CA VAL A 136 -5.43 0.35 -17.17
C VAL A 136 -5.73 -0.93 -17.96
N SER A 137 -5.32 -2.10 -17.46
CA SER A 137 -5.62 -3.40 -18.08
C SER A 137 -7.12 -3.69 -18.16
N LYS A 138 -7.93 -3.21 -17.20
CA LYS A 138 -9.40 -3.37 -17.21
C LYS A 138 -10.05 -2.70 -18.42
N LEU A 139 -9.44 -1.65 -18.96
CA LEU A 139 -9.93 -0.95 -20.15
C LEU A 139 -9.62 -1.68 -21.47
N MET A 140 -8.75 -2.69 -21.43
CA MET A 140 -8.23 -3.35 -22.63
C MET A 140 -8.90 -4.71 -22.83
N SER A 141 -9.18 -5.05 -24.09
CA SER A 141 -9.66 -6.40 -24.44
C SER A 141 -8.57 -7.45 -24.19
N PRO A 142 -8.93 -8.74 -23.99
CA PRO A 142 -7.94 -9.81 -23.76
C PRO A 142 -6.85 -9.88 -24.84
N GLU A 143 -7.20 -9.67 -26.12
CA GLU A 143 -6.26 -9.66 -27.25
C GLU A 143 -5.24 -8.50 -27.14
N GLN A 144 -5.68 -7.35 -26.64
CA GLN A 144 -4.81 -6.18 -26.50
C GLN A 144 -3.81 -6.34 -25.35
N ARG A 145 -4.15 -7.10 -24.31
CA ARG A 145 -3.25 -7.35 -23.17
C ARG A 145 -2.02 -8.17 -23.56
N THR A 146 -2.12 -8.95 -24.65
CA THR A 146 -1.03 -9.80 -25.16
C THR A 146 -0.45 -9.29 -26.48
N THR A 147 -1.00 -8.20 -27.04
CA THR A 147 -0.49 -7.58 -28.26
C THR A 147 0.95 -7.14 -28.04
N ARG A 148 1.80 -7.36 -29.05
CA ARG A 148 3.20 -6.97 -29.02
C ARG A 148 3.41 -5.60 -29.64
N ASN A 149 4.30 -4.79 -29.06
CA ASN A 149 4.74 -3.53 -29.65
C ASN A 149 5.78 -3.75 -30.78
N LYS A 150 6.35 -2.66 -31.30
CA LYS A 150 7.40 -2.67 -32.34
C LYS A 150 8.63 -3.50 -31.96
N GLU A 151 8.95 -3.53 -30.66
CA GLU A 151 10.07 -4.30 -30.10
C GLU A 151 9.71 -5.77 -29.86
N LYS A 152 8.51 -6.20 -30.29
CA LYS A 152 7.93 -7.52 -30.07
C LYS A 152 7.73 -7.86 -28.59
N GLU A 153 7.68 -6.86 -27.71
CA GLU A 153 7.43 -7.02 -26.28
C GLU A 153 5.92 -6.91 -25.98
N THR A 154 5.41 -7.70 -25.05
CA THR A 154 4.04 -7.53 -24.51
C THR A 154 4.04 -6.43 -23.44
N PRO A 155 2.88 -5.87 -23.03
CA PRO A 155 2.82 -4.89 -21.96
C PRO A 155 3.44 -5.39 -20.65
N MET A 156 3.26 -6.68 -20.32
CA MET A 156 3.85 -7.27 -19.12
C MET A 156 5.39 -7.37 -19.24
N MET A 157 5.92 -7.72 -20.40
CA MET A 157 7.38 -7.74 -20.62
C MET A 157 7.99 -6.34 -20.43
N VAL A 158 7.33 -5.31 -20.96
CA VAL A 158 7.75 -3.91 -20.76
C VAL A 158 7.69 -3.55 -19.26
N PHE A 159 6.63 -3.97 -18.56
CA PHE A 159 6.47 -3.68 -17.13
C PHE A 159 7.61 -4.29 -16.32
N SER A 160 7.88 -5.59 -16.50
CA SER A 160 8.96 -6.31 -15.81
C SER A 160 10.32 -5.67 -16.05
N LYS A 161 10.61 -5.26 -17.30
CA LYS A 161 11.88 -4.63 -17.69
C LYS A 161 12.04 -3.23 -17.09
N GLN A 162 10.99 -2.40 -17.14
CA GLN A 162 11.03 -1.02 -16.64
C GLN A 162 11.05 -0.93 -15.11
N HIS A 163 10.50 -1.94 -14.42
CA HIS A 163 10.42 -1.98 -12.97
C HIS A 163 11.43 -2.92 -12.31
N GLU A 164 12.37 -3.50 -13.07
CA GLU A 164 13.35 -4.47 -12.55
C GLU A 164 14.14 -3.93 -11.35
N ASN A 165 14.68 -2.72 -11.46
CA ASN A 165 15.42 -2.08 -10.36
C ASN A 165 14.53 -1.82 -9.13
N LEU A 166 13.29 -1.39 -9.36
CA LEU A 166 12.33 -1.11 -8.29
C LEU A 166 11.91 -2.40 -7.57
N ARG A 167 11.68 -3.47 -8.33
CA ARG A 167 11.40 -4.81 -7.83
C ARG A 167 12.55 -5.33 -6.98
N GLN A 168 13.79 -5.21 -7.46
CA GLN A 168 14.96 -5.66 -6.71
C GLN A 168 15.09 -4.91 -5.38
N LYS A 169 14.92 -3.58 -5.38
CA LYS A 169 14.91 -2.78 -4.14
C LYS A 169 13.76 -3.16 -3.20
N GLY A 170 12.59 -3.45 -3.74
CA GLY A 170 11.44 -3.91 -2.95
C GLY A 170 11.66 -5.30 -2.34
N GLU A 171 12.25 -6.21 -3.11
CA GLU A 171 12.67 -7.53 -2.65
C GLU A 171 13.72 -7.42 -1.54
N ASP A 172 14.78 -6.63 -1.75
CA ASP A 172 15.83 -6.41 -0.76
C ASP A 172 15.27 -5.80 0.53
N TRP A 173 14.39 -4.80 0.42
CA TRP A 173 13.74 -4.20 1.57
C TRP A 173 12.90 -5.22 2.34
N MET A 174 12.11 -6.04 1.64
CA MET A 174 11.23 -7.01 2.28
C MET A 174 12.02 -8.15 2.94
N LYS A 175 13.09 -8.63 2.29
CA LYS A 175 14.02 -9.61 2.87
C LYS A 175 14.77 -9.04 4.07
N SER A 176 15.27 -7.81 3.98
CA SER A 176 15.95 -7.15 5.09
C SER A 176 15.02 -6.97 6.29
N THR A 177 13.79 -6.50 6.06
CA THR A 177 12.75 -6.35 7.08
C THR A 177 12.40 -7.69 7.72
N ALA A 178 12.14 -8.72 6.90
CA ALA A 178 11.86 -10.07 7.39
C ALA A 178 13.02 -10.65 8.21
N ASN A 179 14.27 -10.45 7.78
CA ASN A 179 15.45 -10.90 8.53
C ASN A 179 15.58 -10.19 9.88
N SER A 180 15.34 -8.87 9.95
CA SER A 180 15.39 -8.12 11.20
C SER A 180 14.40 -8.67 12.25
N TYR A 181 13.20 -9.07 11.81
CA TYR A 181 12.17 -9.61 12.71
C TYR A 181 12.30 -11.11 12.98
N THR A 182 12.84 -11.88 12.03
CA THR A 182 13.13 -13.33 12.18
C THR A 182 13.96 -13.62 13.43
N ILE A 183 14.86 -12.72 13.82
CA ILE A 183 15.73 -12.89 15.00
C ILE A 183 14.94 -12.79 16.32
N ILE A 184 13.85 -12.02 16.34
CA ILE A 184 13.07 -11.76 17.56
C ILE A 184 12.27 -13.00 17.98
N ALA A 185 11.70 -13.73 17.02
CA ALA A 185 10.83 -14.87 17.32
C ALA A 185 11.56 -15.99 18.12
N PRO A 186 12.74 -16.50 17.69
CA PRO A 186 13.51 -17.47 18.46
C PRO A 186 13.92 -16.99 19.85
N LEU A 187 14.19 -15.69 20.03
CA LEU A 187 14.50 -15.12 21.34
C LEU A 187 13.29 -15.22 22.29
N ILE A 188 12.09 -14.89 21.81
CA ILE A 188 10.85 -15.08 22.59
C ILE A 188 10.66 -16.55 22.93
N ILE A 189 10.89 -17.46 21.97
CA ILE A 189 10.77 -18.90 22.19
C ILE A 189 11.71 -19.37 23.29
N ALA A 190 12.98 -18.96 23.23
CA ALA A 190 13.98 -19.34 24.23
C ALA A 190 13.63 -18.81 25.63
N ILE A 191 13.19 -17.55 25.74
CA ILE A 191 12.83 -16.93 27.02
C ILE A 191 11.62 -17.63 27.65
N ALA A 192 10.55 -17.84 26.89
CA ALA A 192 9.34 -18.48 27.38
C ALA A 192 9.56 -19.97 27.75
N CYS A 193 10.30 -20.72 26.92
CA CYS A 193 10.69 -22.10 27.27
C CYS A 193 11.54 -22.14 28.55
N SER A 194 12.50 -21.22 28.71
CA SER A 194 13.31 -21.12 29.93
C SER A 194 12.45 -20.81 31.14
N ALA A 195 11.45 -19.93 31.00
CA ALA A 195 10.54 -19.55 32.08
C ALA A 195 9.69 -20.71 32.59
N ILE A 196 9.21 -21.58 31.70
CA ILE A 196 8.49 -22.81 32.07
C ILE A 196 9.42 -23.81 32.77
N ILE A 197 10.60 -24.07 32.20
CA ILE A 197 11.54 -25.08 32.71
C ILE A 197 12.07 -24.71 34.09
N THR A 198 12.35 -23.42 34.31
CA THR A 198 12.87 -22.92 35.58
C THR A 198 11.82 -22.84 36.68
N VAL A 199 10.55 -23.19 36.40
CA VAL A 199 9.40 -23.13 37.33
C VAL A 199 9.46 -21.83 38.14
N LEU A 200 9.44 -20.68 37.44
CA LEU A 200 9.43 -19.37 38.08
C LEU A 200 8.24 -19.28 39.07
N GLY A 201 8.54 -19.35 40.37
CA GLY A 201 7.56 -19.54 41.44
C GLY A 201 7.88 -20.70 42.41
N GLY A 202 8.85 -21.55 42.07
CA GLY A 202 9.30 -22.67 42.87
C GLY A 202 8.39 -23.91 42.74
N ASN A 203 8.98 -25.08 42.98
CA ASN A 203 8.28 -26.35 42.96
C ASN A 203 8.05 -26.85 44.39
N ASN A 204 6.87 -27.42 44.66
CA ASN A 204 6.56 -27.96 45.97
C ASN A 204 7.24 -29.33 46.10
N GLY A 205 8.22 -29.44 47.02
CA GLY A 205 9.13 -30.59 47.10
C GLY A 205 8.45 -31.95 47.28
N ASP A 206 7.26 -31.97 47.85
CA ASP A 206 6.51 -33.20 48.13
C ASP A 206 5.62 -33.67 46.99
N THR A 207 5.20 -32.76 46.09
CA THR A 207 4.22 -33.06 45.03
C THR A 207 4.74 -32.82 43.62
N GLY A 208 5.88 -32.14 43.47
CA GLY A 208 6.44 -31.79 42.17
C GLY A 208 5.60 -30.78 41.39
N LYS A 209 4.59 -30.16 42.02
CA LYS A 209 3.74 -29.11 41.44
C LYS A 209 4.16 -27.71 41.84
N ALA A 210 3.98 -26.74 40.94
CA ALA A 210 4.31 -25.34 41.20
C ALA A 210 3.60 -24.80 42.45
N ILE A 211 4.35 -24.11 43.31
CA ILE A 211 3.88 -23.61 44.63
C ILE A 211 2.67 -22.67 44.47
N TYR A 212 2.57 -21.97 43.34
CA TYR A 212 1.51 -21.01 43.04
C TYR A 212 0.44 -21.52 42.06
N GLU A 213 0.31 -22.84 41.85
CA GLU A 213 -0.60 -23.48 40.88
C GLU A 213 -2.04 -22.90 40.91
N LYS A 214 -2.55 -22.55 42.09
CA LYS A 214 -3.93 -22.05 42.27
C LYS A 214 -4.06 -20.52 42.21
N LYS A 215 -2.96 -19.76 42.12
CA LYS A 215 -3.03 -18.29 42.08
C LYS A 215 -3.41 -17.81 40.67
N PRO A 216 -4.32 -16.83 40.53
CA PRO A 216 -4.77 -16.35 39.22
C PRO A 216 -3.61 -15.81 38.38
N SER A 217 -2.64 -15.12 38.98
CA SER A 217 -1.45 -14.61 38.30
C SER A 217 -0.60 -15.72 37.67
N TYR A 218 -0.52 -16.89 38.29
CA TYR A 218 0.24 -18.03 37.78
C TYR A 218 -0.44 -18.68 36.58
N ILE A 219 -1.78 -18.79 36.62
CA ILE A 219 -2.57 -19.27 35.48
C ILE A 219 -2.44 -18.30 34.30
N ILE A 220 -2.52 -16.98 34.55
CA ILE A 220 -2.33 -15.94 33.53
C ILE A 220 -0.93 -16.05 32.91
N PHE A 221 0.10 -16.22 33.73
CA PHE A 221 1.47 -16.45 33.26
C PHE A 221 1.53 -17.66 32.32
N LEU A 222 1.06 -18.83 32.75
CA LEU A 222 1.17 -20.07 31.97
C LEU A 222 0.45 -19.97 30.62
N VAL A 223 -0.75 -19.38 30.61
CA VAL A 223 -1.54 -19.19 29.39
C VAL A 223 -0.86 -18.22 28.43
N LEU A 224 -0.38 -17.07 28.92
CA LEU A 224 0.26 -16.06 28.08
C LEU A 224 1.65 -16.47 27.60
N ASP A 225 2.39 -17.21 28.42
CA ASP A 225 3.68 -17.78 28.04
C ASP A 225 3.51 -18.79 26.89
N ALA A 226 2.58 -19.75 27.03
CA ALA A 226 2.23 -20.68 25.96
C ALA A 226 1.71 -19.96 24.70
N LEU A 227 0.85 -18.94 24.85
CA LEU A 227 0.37 -18.13 23.74
C LEU A 227 1.54 -17.44 23.02
N SER A 228 2.50 -16.87 23.76
CA SER A 228 3.68 -16.22 23.21
C SER A 228 4.55 -17.21 22.42
N LEU A 229 4.72 -18.45 22.92
CA LEU A 229 5.47 -19.51 22.25
C LEU A 229 4.86 -19.92 20.91
N PHE A 230 3.56 -20.22 20.90
CA PHE A 230 2.88 -20.68 19.68
C PHE A 230 2.79 -19.57 18.63
N THR A 231 2.48 -18.34 19.05
CA THR A 231 2.44 -17.19 18.14
C THR A 231 3.84 -16.85 17.62
N SER A 232 4.89 -16.92 18.45
CA SER A 232 6.27 -16.70 18.01
C SER A 232 6.74 -17.77 17.01
N THR A 233 6.46 -19.04 17.29
CA THR A 233 6.79 -20.15 16.39
C THR A 233 6.07 -20.02 15.05
N THR A 234 4.79 -19.60 15.09
CA THR A 234 4.03 -19.32 13.88
C THR A 234 4.67 -18.18 13.09
N SER A 235 5.01 -17.07 13.75
CA SER A 235 5.66 -15.93 13.10
C SER A 235 7.00 -16.30 12.44
N LEU A 236 7.81 -17.12 13.11
CA LEU A 236 9.07 -17.63 12.55
C LEU A 236 8.86 -18.37 11.21
N LEU A 237 7.83 -19.22 11.13
CA LEU A 237 7.50 -19.94 9.90
C LEU A 237 7.00 -19.00 8.79
N TRP A 238 6.26 -17.95 9.14
CA TRP A 238 5.78 -16.94 8.19
C TRP A 238 6.93 -16.09 7.64
N PHE A 239 7.86 -15.60 8.47
CA PHE A 239 9.04 -14.90 7.99
C PHE A 239 9.92 -15.79 7.11
N LEU A 240 10.11 -17.06 7.48
CA LEU A 240 10.82 -18.02 6.63
C LEU A 240 10.12 -18.19 5.28
N SER A 241 8.79 -18.20 5.26
CA SER A 241 7.99 -18.24 4.03
C SER A 241 8.18 -16.98 3.16
N ILE A 242 8.38 -15.80 3.76
CA ILE A 242 8.69 -14.55 3.04
C ILE A 242 10.10 -14.60 2.46
N LEU A 243 11.08 -15.11 3.21
CA LEU A 243 12.47 -15.23 2.76
C LEU A 243 12.65 -16.24 1.62
N THR A 244 11.83 -17.30 1.61
CA THR A 244 11.85 -18.36 0.59
C THR A 244 10.85 -18.14 -0.56
N ALA A 245 10.07 -17.06 -0.53
CA ALA A 245 9.11 -16.75 -1.58
C ALA A 245 9.79 -16.42 -2.92
N ARG A 246 9.08 -16.72 -4.01
CA ARG A 246 9.45 -16.21 -5.34
C ARG A 246 8.97 -14.77 -5.44
N TYR A 247 9.88 -13.82 -5.69
CA TYR A 247 9.57 -12.39 -5.81
C TYR A 247 9.18 -12.03 -7.26
N ALA A 248 8.12 -12.65 -7.77
CA ALA A 248 7.56 -12.31 -9.08
C ALA A 248 6.78 -10.98 -9.00
N ASP A 249 6.68 -10.25 -10.12
CA ASP A 249 6.03 -8.93 -10.17
C ASP A 249 4.62 -8.98 -9.57
N GLU A 250 3.80 -9.95 -10.00
CA GLU A 250 2.41 -10.14 -9.57
C GLU A 250 2.26 -10.41 -8.06
N ASP A 251 3.30 -10.93 -7.40
CA ASP A 251 3.26 -11.28 -5.98
C ASP A 251 3.41 -10.04 -5.08
N PHE A 252 3.93 -8.92 -5.61
CA PHE A 252 4.02 -7.62 -4.90
C PHE A 252 2.68 -6.92 -4.68
N LEU A 253 1.63 -7.28 -5.42
CA LEU A 253 0.32 -6.63 -5.26
C LEU A 253 -0.35 -6.92 -3.93
N TYR A 254 -0.37 -8.20 -3.55
CA TYR A 254 -1.21 -8.66 -2.46
C TYR A 254 -0.56 -9.76 -1.66
N LYS A 255 0.03 -10.76 -2.31
CA LYS A 255 0.54 -11.95 -1.62
C LYS A 255 1.69 -11.61 -0.66
N LEU A 256 2.69 -10.87 -1.11
CA LEU A 256 3.86 -10.54 -0.29
C LEU A 256 3.54 -9.50 0.81
N PRO A 257 2.92 -8.35 0.51
CA PRO A 257 2.55 -7.39 1.55
C PRO A 257 1.59 -7.98 2.59
N LYS A 258 0.60 -8.79 2.17
CA LYS A 258 -0.32 -9.46 3.11
C LYS A 258 0.40 -10.39 4.05
N ARG A 259 1.34 -11.20 3.56
CA ARG A 259 2.12 -12.10 4.41
C ARG A 259 2.89 -11.32 5.46
N LEU A 260 3.55 -10.23 5.05
CA LEU A 260 4.30 -9.37 5.97
C LEU A 260 3.38 -8.71 7.02
N ILE A 261 2.22 -8.19 6.62
CA ILE A 261 1.25 -7.57 7.55
C ILE A 261 0.75 -8.57 8.59
N VAL A 262 0.29 -9.75 8.13
CA VAL A 262 -0.23 -10.79 9.01
C VAL A 262 0.84 -11.22 10.02
N ASP A 263 2.06 -11.40 9.54
CA ASP A 263 3.18 -11.84 10.37
C ASP A 263 3.58 -10.79 11.42
N LEU A 264 3.68 -9.51 11.04
CA LEU A 264 3.93 -8.42 11.98
C LEU A 264 2.86 -8.35 13.09
N ILE A 265 1.60 -8.61 12.77
CA ILE A 265 0.51 -8.67 13.77
C ILE A 265 0.70 -9.86 14.72
N ILE A 266 1.04 -11.04 14.19
CA ILE A 266 1.28 -12.25 15.01
C ILE A 266 2.49 -12.03 15.93
N LEU A 267 3.59 -11.46 15.41
CA LEU A 267 4.78 -11.14 16.18
C LEU A 267 4.46 -10.12 17.29
N PHE A 268 3.68 -9.08 17.00
CA PHE A 268 3.26 -8.10 18.00
C PHE A 268 2.45 -8.74 19.13
N MET A 269 1.51 -9.63 18.79
CA MET A 269 0.75 -10.38 19.79
C MET A 269 1.67 -11.26 20.65
N SER A 270 2.69 -11.88 20.06
CA SER A 270 3.69 -12.68 20.77
C SER A 270 4.50 -11.86 21.76
N VAL A 271 5.07 -10.72 21.32
CA VAL A 271 5.83 -9.80 22.17
C VAL A 271 4.99 -9.29 23.33
N THR A 272 3.75 -8.88 23.05
CA THR A 272 2.82 -8.37 24.06
C THR A 272 2.47 -9.46 25.08
N ALA A 273 2.15 -10.66 24.63
CA ALA A 273 1.88 -11.80 25.51
C ALA A 273 3.09 -12.13 26.41
N MET A 274 4.31 -12.14 25.85
CA MET A 274 5.53 -12.39 26.62
C MET A 274 5.79 -11.31 27.68
N LEU A 275 5.61 -10.02 27.35
CA LEU A 275 5.76 -8.94 28.32
C LEU A 275 4.76 -9.03 29.47
N ILE A 276 3.49 -9.36 29.18
CA ILE A 276 2.46 -9.54 30.22
C ILE A 276 2.75 -10.80 31.05
N ALA A 277 3.20 -11.90 30.45
CA ALA A 277 3.61 -13.11 31.15
C ALA A 277 4.76 -12.82 32.13
N PHE A 278 5.79 -12.11 31.68
CA PHE A 278 6.90 -11.69 32.52
C PHE A 278 6.45 -10.77 33.67
N SER A 279 5.51 -9.86 33.39
CA SER A 279 4.88 -9.02 34.43
C SER A 279 4.20 -9.84 35.51
N ALA A 280 3.47 -10.88 35.12
CA ALA A 280 2.77 -11.76 36.03
C ALA A 280 3.75 -12.53 36.93
N VAL A 281 4.89 -12.98 36.38
CA VAL A 281 5.97 -13.60 37.16
C VAL A 281 6.58 -12.62 38.16
N LEU A 282 6.94 -11.41 37.73
CA LEU A 282 7.49 -10.39 38.64
C LEU A 282 6.51 -10.05 39.77
N TYR A 283 5.22 -10.00 39.47
CA TYR A 283 4.18 -9.78 40.46
C TYR A 283 4.09 -10.95 41.47
N ILE A 284 4.20 -12.20 41.02
CA ILE A 284 4.23 -13.36 41.92
C ILE A 284 5.46 -13.33 42.83
N MET A 285 6.63 -12.96 42.29
CA MET A 285 7.89 -12.97 43.02
C MET A 285 8.03 -11.81 44.01
N PHE A 286 7.62 -10.59 43.63
CA PHE A 286 7.91 -9.37 44.40
C PHE A 286 6.66 -8.57 44.79
N GLY A 287 5.53 -8.77 44.10
CA GLY A 287 4.39 -7.85 44.13
C GLY A 287 3.28 -8.17 45.15
N GLN A 288 3.37 -9.29 45.88
CA GLN A 288 2.28 -9.76 46.75
C GLN A 288 1.94 -8.80 47.90
N GLU A 289 2.87 -7.96 48.35
CA GLU A 289 2.71 -7.15 49.58
C GLU A 289 2.80 -5.63 49.36
N ASN A 290 3.21 -5.15 48.17
CA ASN A 290 3.50 -3.73 47.97
C ASN A 290 2.93 -3.16 46.66
N TRP A 291 1.94 -2.26 46.79
CA TRP A 291 1.28 -1.63 45.64
C TRP A 291 2.23 -0.81 44.75
N TRP A 292 3.29 -0.24 45.31
CA TRP A 292 4.32 0.47 44.53
C TRP A 292 5.02 -0.42 43.51
N ILE A 293 5.25 -1.69 43.83
CA ILE A 293 5.91 -2.65 42.93
C ILE A 293 4.99 -2.97 41.75
N LEU A 294 3.68 -3.11 41.98
CA LEU A 294 2.69 -3.29 40.91
C LEU A 294 2.68 -2.08 39.96
N LEU A 295 2.74 -0.87 40.49
CA LEU A 295 2.80 0.36 39.68
C LEU A 295 4.06 0.38 38.80
N VAL A 296 5.23 0.07 39.37
CA VAL A 296 6.50 0.01 38.62
C VAL A 296 6.45 -1.05 37.51
N ILE A 297 5.94 -2.25 37.80
CA ILE A 297 5.77 -3.31 36.79
C ILE A 297 4.84 -2.84 35.66
N GLY A 298 3.70 -2.24 35.99
CA GLY A 298 2.75 -1.75 35.00
C GLY A 298 3.32 -0.66 34.09
N VAL A 299 4.05 0.31 34.66
CA VAL A 299 4.69 1.38 33.87
C VAL A 299 5.79 0.80 32.96
N THR A 300 6.61 -0.10 33.50
CA THR A 300 7.73 -0.71 32.78
C THR A 300 7.25 -1.59 31.61
N THR A 301 6.04 -2.14 31.67
CA THR A 301 5.50 -3.02 30.62
C THR A 301 4.74 -2.26 29.56
N LEU A 302 4.05 -1.19 29.93
CA LEU A 302 3.38 -0.29 28.99
C LEU A 302 4.38 0.49 28.13
N LEU A 303 5.55 0.84 28.65
CA LEU A 303 6.58 1.59 27.92
C LEU A 303 7.04 0.89 26.63
N PRO A 304 7.52 -0.38 26.65
CA PRO A 304 7.93 -1.08 25.43
C PRO A 304 6.76 -1.38 24.48
N ILE A 305 5.55 -1.67 25.01
CA ILE A 305 4.36 -1.88 24.18
C ILE A 305 4.01 -0.58 23.43
N SER A 306 3.95 0.54 24.15
CA SER A 306 3.72 1.87 23.59
C SER A 306 4.77 2.21 22.52
N SER A 307 6.05 1.99 22.83
CA SER A 307 7.15 2.24 21.89
C SER A 307 6.99 1.43 20.61
N PHE A 308 6.71 0.13 20.74
CA PHE A 308 6.48 -0.76 19.60
C PHE A 308 5.30 -0.31 18.75
N VAL A 309 4.17 0.04 19.37
CA VAL A 309 3.00 0.59 18.67
C VAL A 309 3.39 1.86 17.92
N THR A 310 4.06 2.83 18.57
CA THR A 310 4.42 4.09 17.89
C THR A 310 5.36 3.91 16.71
N LEU A 311 6.30 2.95 16.77
CA LEU A 311 7.29 2.73 15.72
C LEU A 311 6.77 1.84 14.58
N GLN A 312 5.98 0.81 14.88
CA GLN A 312 5.54 -0.16 13.88
C GLN A 312 4.17 0.16 13.26
N LEU A 313 3.31 0.88 13.98
CA LEU A 313 1.98 1.22 13.48
C LEU A 313 2.02 2.06 12.20
N PRO A 314 2.93 3.05 12.03
CA PRO A 314 3.03 3.76 10.75
C PRO A 314 3.33 2.83 9.58
N LEU A 315 4.25 1.87 9.75
CA LEU A 315 4.59 0.89 8.73
C LEU A 315 3.41 -0.03 8.40
N LEU A 316 2.73 -0.54 9.43
CA LEU A 316 1.55 -1.38 9.27
C LEU A 316 0.40 -0.63 8.59
N VAL A 317 0.16 0.62 8.97
CA VAL A 317 -0.87 1.47 8.36
C VAL A 317 -0.55 1.74 6.90
N ASP A 318 0.69 2.09 6.56
CA ASP A 318 1.10 2.32 5.17
C ASP A 318 0.93 1.05 4.33
N LEU A 319 1.33 -0.12 4.84
CA LEU A 319 1.16 -1.41 4.17
C LEU A 319 -0.32 -1.80 4.01
N ILE A 320 -1.13 -1.64 5.05
CA ILE A 320 -2.58 -1.96 5.03
C ILE A 320 -3.30 -1.01 4.08
N TYR A 321 -3.01 0.29 4.15
CA TYR A 321 -3.61 1.28 3.25
C TYR A 321 -3.19 1.04 1.80
N SER A 322 -1.94 0.67 1.53
CA SER A 322 -1.50 0.34 0.18
C SER A 322 -2.08 -0.99 -0.34
N THR A 323 -2.36 -1.97 0.54
CA THR A 323 -2.83 -3.31 0.12
C THR A 323 -4.35 -3.46 0.11
N TYR A 324 -5.03 -2.80 1.03
CA TYR A 324 -6.48 -2.91 1.26
C TYR A 324 -7.19 -1.55 1.21
N GLY A 325 -6.43 -0.46 1.11
CA GLY A 325 -7.02 0.87 0.98
C GLY A 325 -7.88 0.95 -0.27
N ARG A 326 -8.82 1.89 -0.23
CA ARG A 326 -9.78 2.03 -1.30
C ARG A 326 -9.04 2.40 -2.58
N GLY A 327 -9.30 1.65 -3.64
CA GLY A 327 -8.76 1.94 -4.96
C GLY A 327 -9.00 3.41 -5.29
N VAL A 328 -7.94 4.13 -5.66
CA VAL A 328 -8.04 5.56 -6.03
C VAL A 328 -8.85 5.73 -7.33
N PHE A 329 -9.19 4.61 -7.97
CA PHE A 329 -9.88 4.52 -9.25
C PHE A 329 -11.40 4.43 -9.09
N GLY A 330 -12.11 5.23 -9.88
CA GLY A 330 -13.57 5.32 -9.87
C GLY A 330 -14.11 6.75 -9.84
N LYS A 331 -15.43 6.90 -9.93
CA LYS A 331 -16.09 8.20 -10.00
C LYS A 331 -15.84 9.03 -8.74
N ARG A 332 -15.61 10.33 -8.92
CA ARG A 332 -15.36 11.29 -7.85
C ARG A 332 -16.55 11.48 -6.91
N SER A 333 -17.79 11.29 -7.40
CA SER A 333 -18.98 11.28 -6.55
C SER A 333 -19.00 10.09 -5.58
N GLU A 334 -18.60 8.91 -6.04
CA GLU A 334 -18.51 7.69 -5.24
C GLU A 334 -17.36 7.75 -4.23
N ARG A 335 -16.31 8.53 -4.52
CA ARG A 335 -15.18 8.78 -3.61
C ARG A 335 -15.50 9.81 -2.50
N ARG A 336 -16.34 10.83 -2.76
CA ARG A 336 -16.66 11.93 -1.82
C ARG A 336 -17.74 11.63 -0.78
N ILE A 337 -18.63 10.67 -1.02
CA ILE A 337 -19.76 10.35 -0.10
C ILE A 337 -19.28 9.60 1.16
N THR A 338 -18.01 9.23 1.21
CA THR A 338 -17.45 8.28 2.18
C THR A 338 -16.12 8.73 2.78
N SER A 339 -15.74 9.97 2.52
CA SER A 339 -14.67 10.71 3.21
C SER A 339 -15.31 11.68 4.19
#